data_AF-A0A3C1UF33-F1
#
_entry.id   AF-A0A3C1UF33-F1
#
_cell.length_a   1.000
_cell.length_b   1.000
_cell.length_c   1.000
_cell.angle_alpha   90.00
_cell.angle_beta   90.00
_cell.angle_gamma   90.00
#
_symmetry.space_group_name_H-M   'P 1'
#
loop_
_entity.id
_entity.type
_entity.pdbx_description
1 polymer ?
#
loop_
_entity_poly.entity_id
_entity_poly.type
_entity_poly.pdbx_seq_one_letter_code
_entity_poly.pdbx_strand_id
1 'polypeptide(L)'
;MPVRRLHKKPAVIVVDSTDNTTYYLQPQDEEKPAKLSKRQLQEEKERQARITRYLKQRAQDDPEFEEEMKARKARREAAQAKLDSLLAIDYSLDNLQWGPQPLEWVDEKIKESKKELSKTLRVSSDRVIPKDVKMEVTNNDMFFYFDIEDGKPQPLRFHAQYYADDPLQIESVRFVVNGFGYDFTPVNLPKTGKHGSRFYWETLDEELTAADKDFVYALSHATWARVVFIGARGFSHVKKFTEDQIKDFYAVYALYLKMGGKF
;
A
#
# COMPACT_ATOMS: atom_id res chain seq x y z
N MET A 1 3.74 -47.26 34.60
CA MET A 1 5.13 -46.83 34.32
C MET A 1 5.07 -45.69 33.30
N PRO A 2 5.22 -44.40 33.67
CA PRO A 2 5.23 -43.33 32.68
C PRO A 2 6.65 -43.12 32.12
N VAL A 3 6.79 -43.26 30.79
CA VAL A 3 8.02 -43.04 30.04
C VAL A 3 8.21 -41.53 29.82
N ARG A 4 9.22 -40.92 30.46
CA ARG A 4 9.64 -39.53 30.21
C ARG A 4 10.30 -39.45 28.82
N ARG A 5 9.63 -38.84 27.83
CA ARG A 5 10.25 -38.47 26.56
C ARG A 5 10.95 -37.11 26.71
N LEU A 6 12.28 -37.14 26.69
CA LEU A 6 13.14 -35.95 26.52
C LEU A 6 12.83 -35.31 25.16
N HIS A 7 12.25 -34.13 25.16
CA HIS A 7 12.10 -33.33 23.94
C HIS A 7 13.44 -32.65 23.65
N LYS A 8 14.23 -33.22 22.72
CA LYS A 8 15.36 -32.51 22.09
C LYS A 8 14.79 -31.41 21.19
N LYS A 9 15.28 -30.17 21.36
CA LYS A 9 14.93 -29.05 20.46
C LYS A 9 15.41 -29.35 19.03
N PRO A 10 14.71 -28.87 17.99
CA PRO A 10 15.08 -29.11 16.60
C PRO A 10 16.39 -28.38 16.24
N ALA A 11 17.23 -29.05 15.45
CA ALA A 11 18.45 -28.49 14.90
C ALA A 11 18.11 -27.40 13.85
N VAL A 12 18.79 -26.26 13.94
CA VAL A 12 18.68 -25.17 12.97
C VAL A 12 19.58 -25.51 11.78
N ILE A 13 18.98 -25.64 10.59
CA ILE A 13 19.70 -25.87 9.33
C ILE A 13 19.90 -24.50 8.69
N VAL A 14 21.15 -24.08 8.52
CA VAL A 14 21.51 -22.91 7.72
C VAL A 14 22.07 -23.44 6.40
N VAL A 15 21.48 -23.03 5.28
CA VAL A 15 21.93 -23.36 3.92
C VAL A 15 22.45 -22.07 3.30
N ASP A 16 23.76 -21.95 3.14
CA ASP A 16 24.37 -20.87 2.35
C ASP A 16 24.32 -21.22 0.86
N SER A 17 23.89 -20.27 0.04
CA SER A 17 23.51 -20.47 -1.37
C SER A 17 24.67 -20.47 -2.36
N THR A 18 25.92 -20.57 -1.92
CA THR A 18 27.08 -20.47 -2.83
C THR A 18 28.03 -21.65 -2.81
N ASP A 19 27.97 -22.55 -1.82
CA ASP A 19 28.73 -23.79 -1.82
C ASP A 19 27.89 -24.92 -1.21
N ASN A 20 27.73 -26.01 -1.95
CA ASN A 20 26.84 -27.13 -1.67
C ASN A 20 27.35 -28.04 -0.52
N THR A 21 27.76 -27.44 0.59
CA THR A 21 28.38 -28.11 1.73
C THR A 21 27.49 -27.95 2.96
N THR A 22 26.86 -29.06 3.38
CA THR A 22 26.00 -29.08 4.55
C THR A 22 26.84 -29.10 5.83
N TYR A 23 26.86 -28.00 6.57
CA TYR A 23 27.48 -27.94 7.89
C TYR A 23 26.48 -28.34 8.97
N TYR A 24 26.71 -29.48 9.62
CA TYR A 24 26.02 -29.84 10.85
C TYR A 24 26.66 -29.06 12.00
N LEU A 25 26.08 -27.91 12.37
CA LEU A 25 26.35 -27.30 13.67
C LEU A 25 25.74 -28.20 14.73
N GLN A 26 26.57 -29.04 15.35
CA GLN A 26 26.21 -29.62 16.63
C GLN A 26 25.88 -28.45 17.57
N PRO A 27 24.78 -28.51 18.35
CA PRO A 27 24.54 -27.54 19.39
C PRO A 27 25.79 -27.55 20.26
N GLN A 28 26.60 -26.50 20.16
CA GLN A 28 27.65 -26.28 21.14
C GLN A 28 26.92 -26.30 22.46
N ASP A 29 27.24 -27.30 23.29
CA ASP A 29 26.93 -27.25 24.70
C ASP A 29 27.29 -25.83 25.13
N GLU A 30 26.30 -25.09 25.63
CA GLU A 30 26.52 -23.81 26.26
C GLU A 30 27.73 -24.01 27.18
N GLU A 31 28.90 -23.50 26.80
CA GLU A 31 30.04 -23.42 27.68
C GLU A 31 29.57 -22.50 28.79
N LYS A 32 28.99 -23.12 29.82
CA LYS A 32 28.63 -22.45 31.07
C LYS A 32 29.84 -21.62 31.41
N PRO A 33 29.71 -20.29 31.56
CA PRO A 33 30.86 -19.45 31.84
C PRO A 33 31.58 -20.10 33.01
N ALA A 34 32.83 -20.51 32.78
CA ALA A 34 33.60 -21.28 33.74
C ALA A 34 33.43 -20.58 35.08
N LYS A 35 32.74 -21.23 36.04
CA LYS A 35 32.41 -20.59 37.32
C LYS A 35 33.73 -20.26 37.98
N LEU A 36 34.15 -19.00 37.86
CA LEU A 36 35.34 -18.46 38.52
C LEU A 36 35.25 -18.90 39.98
N SER A 37 36.27 -19.58 40.45
CA SER A 37 36.33 -20.00 41.85
C SER A 37 36.13 -18.76 42.73
N LYS A 38 35.54 -18.91 43.92
CA LYS A 38 35.30 -17.78 44.84
C LYS A 38 36.56 -16.92 45.05
N ARG A 39 37.73 -17.54 44.98
CA ARG A 39 39.05 -16.91 45.06
C ARG A 39 39.39 -16.08 43.82
N GLN A 40 39.16 -16.58 42.61
CA GLN A 40 39.38 -15.82 41.36
C GLN A 40 38.44 -14.62 41.24
N LEU A 41 37.17 -14.78 41.65
CA LEU A 41 36.21 -13.68 41.67
C LEU A 41 36.57 -12.58 42.68
N GLN A 42 37.21 -12.97 43.79
CA GLN A 42 37.70 -12.05 44.81
C GLN A 42 38.97 -11.33 44.35
N GLU A 43 39.90 -12.04 43.70
CA GLU A 43 41.09 -11.45 43.07
C GLU A 43 40.74 -10.48 41.94
N GLU A 44 39.73 -10.78 41.11
CA GLU A 44 39.26 -9.85 40.08
C GLU A 44 38.61 -8.60 40.69
N LYS A 45 37.79 -8.75 41.74
CA LYS A 45 37.21 -7.62 42.47
C LYS A 45 38.29 -6.74 43.10
N GLU A 46 39.30 -7.34 43.71
CA GLU A 46 40.44 -6.61 44.27
C GLU A 46 41.27 -5.91 43.19
N ARG A 47 41.48 -6.56 42.04
CA ARG A 47 42.16 -5.97 40.87
C ARG A 47 41.36 -4.79 40.31
N GLN A 48 40.05 -4.94 40.15
CA GLN A 48 39.15 -3.85 39.74
C GLN A 48 39.17 -2.71 40.76
N ALA A 49 39.12 -3.01 42.06
CA ALA A 49 39.19 -2.01 43.12
C ALA A 49 40.53 -1.25 43.12
N ARG A 50 41.66 -1.92 42.88
CA ARG A 50 42.98 -1.29 42.73
C ARG A 50 43.03 -0.35 41.52
N ILE A 51 42.54 -0.81 40.37
CA ILE A 51 42.45 0.01 39.15
C ILE A 51 41.56 1.23 39.39
N THR A 52 40.43 1.06 40.07
CA THR A 52 39.50 2.15 40.38
C THR A 52 40.12 3.17 41.33
N ARG A 53 40.89 2.73 42.33
CA ARG A 53 41.63 3.62 43.24
C ARG A 53 42.72 4.41 42.50
N TYR A 54 43.48 3.74 41.63
CA TYR A 54 44.51 4.39 40.81
C TYR A 54 43.92 5.43 39.85
N LEU A 55 42.80 5.12 39.20
CA LEU A 55 42.09 6.06 38.33
C LEU A 55 41.54 7.27 39.10
N LYS A 56 41.07 7.08 40.34
CA LYS A 56 40.62 8.18 41.21
C LYS A 56 41.76 9.10 41.65
N GLN A 57 42.91 8.53 42.00
CA GLN A 57 44.10 9.33 42.34
C GLN A 57 44.57 10.14 41.14
N ARG A 58 44.67 9.50 39.97
CA ARG A 58 45.09 10.16 38.73
C ARG A 58 44.12 11.24 38.23
N ALA A 59 42.82 11.05 38.47
CA ALA A 59 41.79 12.05 38.21
C ALA A 59 41.88 13.28 39.14
N GLN A 60 42.39 13.09 40.36
CA GLN A 60 42.58 14.17 41.33
C GLN A 60 43.84 15.00 41.03
N ASP A 61 44.84 14.38 40.39
CA ASP A 61 46.10 15.02 40.00
C ASP A 61 46.02 15.75 38.64
N ASP A 62 45.08 15.38 37.75
CA ASP A 62 45.02 15.89 36.37
C ASP A 62 43.57 16.08 35.87
N PRO A 63 43.05 17.32 35.82
CA PRO A 63 41.64 17.57 35.47
C PRO A 63 41.30 17.26 34.00
N GLU A 64 42.27 17.35 33.09
CA GLU A 64 42.09 16.98 31.67
C GLU A 64 41.78 15.47 31.52
N PHE A 65 42.36 14.64 32.39
CA PHE A 65 42.12 13.19 32.41
C PHE A 65 40.68 12.85 32.86
N GLU A 66 40.09 13.64 33.76
CA GLU A 66 38.68 13.47 34.12
C GLU A 66 37.74 13.78 32.96
N GLU A 67 38.00 14.86 32.23
CA GLU A 67 37.19 15.26 31.07
C GLU A 67 37.29 14.21 29.95
N GLU A 68 38.49 13.70 29.67
CA GLU A 68 38.70 12.63 28.70
C GLU A 68 37.95 11.34 29.10
N MET A 69 38.00 10.97 30.38
CA MET A 69 37.29 9.80 30.90
C MET A 69 35.76 9.96 30.86
N LYS A 70 35.24 11.16 31.17
CA LYS A 70 33.81 11.49 31.02
C LYS A 70 33.39 11.42 29.56
N ALA A 71 34.18 11.98 28.63
CA ALA A 71 33.93 11.91 27.20
C ALA A 71 33.96 10.47 26.67
N ARG A 72 34.91 9.65 27.12
CA ARG A 72 35.00 8.24 26.75
C ARG A 72 33.83 7.42 27.28
N LYS A 73 33.36 7.71 28.50
CA LYS A 73 32.18 7.08 29.08
C LYS A 73 30.91 7.47 28.29
N ALA A 74 30.74 8.75 28.00
CA ALA A 74 29.63 9.25 27.20
C ALA A 74 29.60 8.61 25.79
N ARG A 75 30.76 8.46 25.14
CA ARG A 75 30.86 7.74 23.84
C ARG A 75 30.44 6.28 23.94
N ARG A 76 30.82 5.59 25.02
CA ARG A 76 30.40 4.19 25.27
C ARG A 76 28.91 4.09 25.52
N GLU A 77 28.36 4.96 26.36
CA GLU A 77 26.93 5.00 26.65
C GLU A 77 26.11 5.33 25.39
N ALA A 78 26.57 6.27 24.56
CA ALA A 78 25.94 6.58 23.27
C ALA A 78 26.01 5.40 22.27
N ALA A 79 27.14 4.68 22.23
CA ALA A 79 27.29 3.50 21.39
C ALA A 79 26.40 2.34 21.87
N GLN A 80 26.28 2.15 23.19
CA GLN A 80 25.39 1.18 23.81
C GLN A 80 23.93 1.50 23.49
N ALA A 81 23.51 2.76 23.68
CA ALA A 81 22.16 3.21 23.35
C ALA A 81 21.84 3.04 21.86
N LYS A 82 22.81 3.27 20.97
CA LYS A 82 22.65 3.01 19.53
C LYS A 82 22.48 1.51 19.26
N LEU A 83 23.26 0.66 19.90
CA LEU A 83 23.13 -0.79 19.75
C LEU A 83 21.77 -1.29 20.26
N ASP A 84 21.35 -0.83 21.43
CA ASP A 84 20.04 -1.17 22.01
C ASP A 84 18.90 -0.68 21.10
N SER A 85 19.04 0.50 20.50
CA SER A 85 18.05 1.01 19.53
C SER A 85 17.96 0.16 18.28
N LEU A 86 19.09 -0.39 17.79
CA LEU A 86 19.09 -1.28 16.63
C LEU A 86 18.47 -2.63 16.99
N LEU A 87 18.81 -3.19 18.16
CA LEU A 87 18.25 -4.46 18.62
C LEU A 87 16.75 -4.38 18.96
N ALA A 88 16.25 -3.19 19.30
CA ALA A 88 14.82 -2.96 19.54
C ALA A 88 14.00 -2.83 18.25
N ILE A 89 14.64 -2.67 17.08
CA ILE A 89 13.93 -2.72 15.80
C ILE A 89 13.52 -4.18 15.58
N ASP A 90 12.22 -4.40 15.47
CA ASP A 90 11.67 -5.70 15.14
C ASP A 90 11.97 -6.04 13.68
N TYR A 91 13.05 -6.79 13.46
CA TYR A 91 13.46 -7.29 12.15
C TYR A 91 12.70 -8.57 11.73
N SER A 92 11.63 -8.94 12.44
CA SER A 92 10.78 -10.05 12.01
C SER A 92 10.13 -9.72 10.66
N LEU A 93 10.08 -10.73 9.78
CA LEU A 93 9.39 -10.64 8.50
C LEU A 93 7.87 -10.48 8.65
N ASP A 94 7.33 -10.64 9.86
CA ASP A 94 5.91 -10.53 10.17
C ASP A 94 5.37 -9.10 9.98
N ASN A 95 6.24 -8.08 10.09
CA ASN A 95 5.89 -6.68 9.87
C ASN A 95 6.25 -6.17 8.47
N LEU A 96 6.83 -7.02 7.59
CA LEU A 96 6.92 -6.70 6.17
C LEU A 96 5.55 -6.96 5.55
N GLN A 97 4.82 -5.89 5.20
CA GLN A 97 3.67 -6.00 4.29
C GLN A 97 4.17 -6.49 2.92
N TRP A 98 4.26 -7.80 2.74
CA TRP A 98 4.62 -8.43 1.48
C TRP A 98 3.39 -8.55 0.59
N GLY A 99 3.40 -7.82 -0.52
CA GLY A 99 2.38 -7.94 -1.56
C GLY A 99 2.08 -6.61 -2.22
N PRO A 100 1.51 -6.61 -3.44
CA PRO A 100 0.91 -5.41 -3.96
C PRO A 100 -0.20 -4.96 -2.99
N GLN A 101 -0.25 -3.67 -2.69
CA GLN A 101 -1.31 -3.04 -1.89
C GLN A 101 -2.33 -2.41 -2.83
N PRO A 102 -3.61 -2.30 -2.43
CA PRO A 102 -4.56 -1.44 -3.14
C PRO A 102 -4.02 -0.01 -3.17
N LEU A 103 -4.28 0.71 -4.26
CA LEU A 103 -3.89 2.11 -4.36
C LEU A 103 -4.84 2.92 -3.48
N GLU A 104 -4.30 3.51 -2.42
CA GLU A 104 -4.99 4.51 -1.61
C GLU A 104 -4.82 5.88 -2.26
N TRP A 105 -5.83 6.74 -2.10
CA TRP A 105 -5.78 8.09 -2.65
C TRP A 105 -4.63 8.91 -2.03
N VAL A 106 -3.82 9.52 -2.89
CA VAL A 106 -2.72 10.42 -2.52
C VAL A 106 -2.96 11.79 -3.16
N ASP A 107 -2.79 12.85 -2.35
CA ASP A 107 -2.83 14.25 -2.80
C ASP A 107 -1.63 14.60 -3.70
N GLU A 108 -1.68 14.13 -4.95
CA GLU A 108 -0.64 14.38 -5.92
C GLU A 108 -0.82 15.71 -6.66
N LYS A 109 0.27 16.46 -6.78
CA LYS A 109 0.31 17.61 -7.67
C LYS A 109 0.43 17.13 -9.12
N ILE A 110 -0.69 17.13 -9.82
CA ILE A 110 -0.74 16.84 -11.27
C ILE A 110 0.23 17.76 -12.01
N LYS A 111 1.19 17.16 -12.71
CA LYS A 111 2.27 17.88 -13.41
C LYS A 111 1.82 18.43 -14.77
N GLU A 112 0.85 17.79 -15.40
CA GLU A 112 0.39 18.10 -16.74
C GLU A 112 -0.36 19.43 -16.80
N SER A 113 -0.27 20.09 -17.95
CA SER A 113 -0.97 21.34 -18.21
C SER A 113 -2.43 21.09 -18.61
N LYS A 114 -3.33 22.04 -18.31
CA LYS A 114 -4.74 21.97 -18.73
C LYS A 114 -4.89 21.75 -20.25
N LYS A 115 -3.97 22.32 -21.04
CA LYS A 115 -3.94 22.24 -22.51
C LYS A 115 -3.55 20.85 -23.02
N GLU A 116 -2.77 20.09 -22.28
CA GLU A 116 -2.42 18.70 -22.63
C GLU A 116 -3.58 17.77 -22.34
N LEU A 117 -4.17 17.90 -21.15
CA LEU A 117 -5.34 17.12 -20.73
C LEU A 117 -6.56 17.40 -21.62
N SER A 118 -6.74 18.63 -22.09
CA SER A 118 -7.87 18.97 -22.97
C SER A 118 -7.74 18.43 -24.41
N LYS A 119 -6.63 17.77 -24.79
CA LYS A 119 -6.49 17.20 -26.16
C LYS A 119 -7.24 15.89 -26.32
N THR A 120 -7.27 15.07 -25.27
CA THR A 120 -7.99 13.78 -25.22
C THR A 120 -9.45 13.98 -24.83
N LEU A 121 -9.79 15.14 -24.26
CA LEU A 121 -11.12 15.46 -23.79
C LEU A 121 -11.87 16.40 -24.74
N ARG A 122 -13.17 16.17 -24.86
CA ARG A 122 -14.12 17.13 -25.39
C ARG A 122 -14.62 18.01 -24.25
N VAL A 123 -14.12 19.23 -24.19
CA VAL A 123 -14.55 20.27 -23.24
C VAL A 123 -15.61 21.13 -23.94
N SER A 124 -16.88 21.01 -23.53
CA SER A 124 -17.92 21.99 -23.87
C SER A 124 -17.97 23.10 -22.81
N SER A 125 -18.82 24.11 -23.01
CA SER A 125 -19.03 25.17 -22.02
C SER A 125 -19.52 24.62 -20.68
N ASP A 126 -20.31 23.55 -20.73
CA ASP A 126 -21.09 23.08 -19.58
C ASP A 126 -20.64 21.69 -19.11
N ARG A 127 -19.85 20.95 -19.91
CA ARG A 127 -19.52 19.54 -19.64
C ARG A 127 -18.16 19.11 -20.20
N VAL A 128 -17.47 18.26 -19.44
CA VAL A 128 -16.23 17.61 -19.88
C VAL A 128 -16.45 16.11 -20.05
N ILE A 129 -16.17 15.60 -21.24
CA ILE A 129 -16.33 14.17 -21.61
C ILE A 129 -15.09 13.72 -22.39
N PRO A 130 -14.67 12.44 -22.35
CA PRO A 130 -13.69 11.92 -23.28
C PRO A 130 -14.12 12.10 -24.75
N LYS A 131 -13.15 12.35 -25.64
CA LYS A 131 -13.44 12.72 -27.03
C LYS A 131 -14.06 11.58 -27.84
N ASP A 132 -13.67 10.35 -27.56
CA ASP A 132 -14.07 9.18 -28.34
C ASP A 132 -15.43 8.60 -27.91
N VAL A 133 -16.00 9.12 -26.81
CA VAL A 133 -17.31 8.71 -26.30
C VAL A 133 -18.41 9.36 -27.13
N LYS A 134 -19.29 8.51 -27.67
CA LYS A 134 -20.52 8.90 -28.33
C LYS A 134 -21.63 8.41 -27.41
N MET A 135 -22.23 9.30 -26.62
CA MET A 135 -23.30 9.01 -25.63
C MET A 135 -24.57 8.45 -26.29
N GLU A 136 -24.44 7.35 -27.01
CA GLU A 136 -25.47 6.63 -27.73
C GLU A 136 -25.81 5.40 -26.92
N VAL A 137 -27.11 5.13 -26.80
CA VAL A 137 -27.64 4.02 -26.00
C VAL A 137 -27.19 2.65 -26.51
N THR A 138 -26.77 2.58 -27.78
CA THR A 138 -26.30 1.36 -28.45
C THR A 138 -24.86 1.00 -28.15
N ASN A 139 -24.08 1.91 -27.54
CA ASN A 139 -22.67 1.68 -27.27
C ASN A 139 -22.47 1.36 -25.78
N ASN A 140 -21.71 0.29 -25.51
CA ASN A 140 -21.31 -0.07 -24.14
C ASN A 140 -20.19 0.86 -23.66
N ASP A 141 -20.47 2.15 -23.54
CA ASP A 141 -19.50 3.16 -23.13
C ASP A 141 -19.47 3.31 -21.61
N MET A 142 -18.26 3.55 -21.09
CA MET A 142 -18.01 3.75 -19.67
C MET A 142 -16.95 4.82 -19.52
N PHE A 143 -17.27 5.89 -18.78
CA PHE A 143 -16.40 7.05 -18.68
C PHE A 143 -16.71 7.87 -17.43
N PHE A 144 -15.73 8.65 -16.98
CA PHE A 144 -15.97 9.75 -16.06
C PHE A 144 -16.34 11.01 -16.83
N TYR A 145 -17.19 11.82 -16.23
CA TYR A 145 -17.49 13.15 -16.72
C TYR A 145 -17.83 14.05 -15.55
N PHE A 146 -17.77 15.36 -15.76
CA PHE A 146 -18.28 16.33 -14.81
C PHE A 146 -18.80 17.55 -15.56
N ASP A 147 -19.74 18.24 -14.94
CA ASP A 147 -20.32 19.46 -15.46
C ASP A 147 -19.56 20.68 -14.92
N ILE A 148 -19.63 21.79 -15.66
CA ILE A 148 -19.03 23.07 -15.27
C ILE A 148 -20.17 24.06 -15.11
N GLU A 149 -20.36 24.55 -13.89
CA GLU A 149 -21.33 25.60 -13.59
C GLU A 149 -20.58 26.81 -13.02
N ASP A 150 -20.80 27.98 -13.61
CA ASP A 150 -20.15 29.24 -13.22
C ASP A 150 -18.61 29.15 -13.11
N GLY A 151 -18.00 28.34 -13.99
CA GLY A 151 -16.55 28.12 -14.02
C GLY A 151 -16.01 27.22 -12.91
N LYS A 152 -16.88 26.59 -12.12
CA LYS A 152 -16.53 25.59 -11.10
C LYS A 152 -16.93 24.19 -11.57
N PRO A 153 -16.08 23.18 -11.32
CA PRO A 153 -16.45 21.81 -11.62
C PRO A 153 -17.50 21.31 -10.62
N GLN A 154 -18.60 20.78 -11.13
CA GLN A 154 -19.58 20.00 -10.36
C GLN A 154 -18.98 18.63 -9.97
N PRO A 155 -19.55 17.93 -8.98
CA PRO A 155 -19.09 16.62 -8.54
C PRO A 155 -18.81 15.65 -9.70
N LEU A 156 -17.74 14.89 -9.58
CA LEU A 156 -17.34 13.93 -10.61
C LEU A 156 -18.41 12.84 -10.73
N ARG A 157 -18.80 12.49 -11.94
CA ARG A 157 -19.83 11.48 -12.21
C ARG A 157 -19.26 10.31 -12.98
N PHE A 158 -19.77 9.13 -12.67
CA PHE A 158 -19.47 7.89 -13.38
C PHE A 158 -20.65 7.47 -14.22
N HIS A 159 -20.41 7.34 -15.53
CA HIS A 159 -21.38 6.84 -16.48
C HIS A 159 -20.97 5.43 -16.93
N ALA A 160 -21.91 4.49 -16.90
CA ALA A 160 -21.74 3.18 -17.49
C ALA A 160 -23.00 2.73 -18.22
N GLN A 161 -22.83 2.33 -19.48
CA GLN A 161 -23.89 1.80 -20.33
C GLN A 161 -23.70 0.30 -20.56
N TYR A 162 -24.79 -0.43 -20.37
CA TYR A 162 -24.95 -1.81 -20.82
C TYR A 162 -26.00 -1.85 -21.94
N TYR A 163 -25.70 -2.55 -23.01
CA TYR A 163 -26.50 -2.73 -24.22
C TYR A 163 -26.27 -4.14 -24.73
N ALA A 164 -27.31 -4.97 -24.69
CA ALA A 164 -27.25 -6.37 -25.09
C ALA A 164 -28.64 -6.91 -25.48
N ASP A 165 -28.68 -8.14 -26.01
CA ASP A 165 -29.92 -8.85 -26.33
C ASP A 165 -30.75 -9.23 -25.10
N ASP A 166 -30.09 -9.40 -23.95
CA ASP A 166 -30.73 -9.82 -22.71
C ASP A 166 -30.60 -8.72 -21.64
N PRO A 167 -31.68 -8.41 -20.91
CA PRO A 167 -31.60 -7.48 -19.78
C PRO A 167 -30.85 -8.15 -18.63
N LEU A 168 -29.82 -7.46 -18.12
CA LEU A 168 -28.99 -7.94 -17.03
C LEU A 168 -29.63 -7.66 -15.66
N GLN A 169 -30.39 -6.57 -15.55
CA GLN A 169 -30.93 -6.01 -14.32
C GLN A 169 -29.79 -5.77 -13.32
N ILE A 170 -28.92 -4.80 -13.63
CA ILE A 170 -27.70 -4.51 -12.87
C ILE A 170 -28.04 -4.21 -11.41
N GLU A 171 -27.52 -5.03 -10.50
CA GLU A 171 -27.68 -4.89 -9.05
C GLU A 171 -26.44 -4.26 -8.41
N SER A 172 -25.26 -4.70 -8.84
CA SER A 172 -23.99 -4.20 -8.35
C SER A 172 -22.90 -4.26 -9.43
N VAL A 173 -21.86 -3.46 -9.23
CA VAL A 173 -20.73 -3.38 -10.17
C VAL A 173 -19.45 -3.65 -9.40
N ARG A 174 -18.67 -4.63 -9.84
CA ARG A 174 -17.36 -4.94 -9.26
C ARG A 174 -16.27 -4.58 -10.25
N PHE A 175 -15.37 -3.70 -9.84
CA PHE A 175 -14.17 -3.37 -10.59
C PHE A 175 -13.02 -4.23 -10.09
N VAL A 176 -12.20 -4.70 -11.02
CA VAL A 176 -10.92 -5.33 -10.70
C VAL A 176 -9.84 -4.50 -11.36
N VAL A 177 -9.06 -3.79 -10.53
CA VAL A 177 -8.05 -2.83 -10.96
C VAL A 177 -6.68 -3.31 -10.46
N ASN A 178 -5.74 -3.57 -11.37
CA ASN A 178 -4.43 -4.12 -11.05
C ASN A 178 -4.46 -5.38 -10.14
N GLY A 179 -5.56 -6.14 -10.18
CA GLY A 179 -5.76 -7.34 -9.34
C GLY A 179 -6.56 -7.11 -8.05
N PHE A 180 -6.84 -5.86 -7.66
CA PHE A 180 -7.66 -5.54 -6.49
C PHE A 180 -9.13 -5.33 -6.84
N GLY A 181 -10.02 -5.85 -6.01
CA GLY A 181 -11.46 -5.69 -6.16
C GLY A 181 -11.95 -4.40 -5.50
N TYR A 182 -12.75 -3.62 -6.22
CA TYR A 182 -13.48 -2.46 -5.72
C TYR A 182 -14.96 -2.68 -6.01
N ASP A 183 -15.77 -2.75 -4.97
CA ASP A 183 -17.21 -2.96 -5.09
C ASP A 183 -17.92 -1.61 -5.12
N PHE A 184 -18.71 -1.40 -6.16
CA PHE A 184 -19.50 -0.21 -6.38
C PHE A 184 -20.98 -0.60 -6.40
N THR A 185 -21.72 -0.16 -5.40
CA THR A 185 -23.16 -0.37 -5.32
C THR A 185 -23.85 0.91 -5.76
N PRO A 186 -24.55 0.91 -6.91
CA PRO A 186 -25.25 2.11 -7.36
C PRO A 186 -26.31 2.51 -6.33
N VAL A 187 -26.39 3.81 -6.04
CA VAL A 187 -27.36 4.37 -5.09
C VAL A 187 -28.73 4.46 -5.74
N ASN A 188 -28.75 4.80 -7.02
CA ASN A 188 -29.91 4.89 -7.87
C ASN A 188 -30.06 3.61 -8.70
N LEU A 189 -31.32 3.20 -8.90
CA LEU A 189 -31.59 2.10 -9.82
C LEU A 189 -31.15 2.48 -11.24
N PRO A 190 -30.48 1.56 -11.98
CA PRO A 190 -30.13 1.80 -13.37
C PRO A 190 -31.35 2.18 -14.19
N LYS A 191 -31.21 3.16 -15.07
CA LYS A 191 -32.25 3.48 -16.06
C LYS A 191 -32.26 2.38 -17.10
N THR A 192 -33.42 1.76 -17.32
CA THR A 192 -33.54 0.66 -18.28
C THR A 192 -34.48 1.02 -19.43
N GLY A 193 -34.22 0.50 -20.61
CA GLY A 193 -35.17 0.56 -21.72
C GLY A 193 -34.92 -0.51 -22.78
N LYS A 194 -35.72 -0.45 -23.84
CA LYS A 194 -35.57 -1.32 -25.01
C LYS A 194 -35.19 -0.51 -26.24
N HIS A 195 -34.38 -1.11 -27.10
CA HIS A 195 -34.04 -0.58 -28.40
C HIS A 195 -34.45 -1.61 -29.47
N GLY A 196 -35.53 -1.30 -30.19
CA GLY A 196 -36.15 -2.26 -31.10
C GLY A 196 -36.81 -3.44 -30.37
N SER A 197 -36.92 -4.58 -31.05
CA SER A 197 -37.63 -5.77 -30.53
C SER A 197 -36.76 -6.69 -29.66
N ARG A 198 -35.44 -6.61 -29.78
CA ARG A 198 -34.51 -7.60 -29.24
C ARG A 198 -33.48 -7.04 -28.27
N PHE A 199 -33.10 -5.77 -28.37
CA PHE A 199 -32.05 -5.20 -27.54
C PHE A 199 -32.60 -4.45 -26.34
N TYR A 200 -31.86 -4.53 -25.25
CA TYR A 200 -32.10 -3.86 -23.99
C TYR A 200 -30.91 -2.99 -23.66
N TRP A 201 -31.18 -1.93 -22.93
CA TRP A 201 -30.15 -1.02 -22.45
C TRP A 201 -30.37 -0.68 -20.99
N GLU A 202 -29.28 -0.57 -20.24
CA GLU A 202 -29.26 -0.21 -18.84
C GLU A 202 -28.14 0.80 -18.59
N THR A 203 -28.48 1.94 -18.02
CA THR A 203 -27.56 3.06 -17.81
C THR A 203 -27.41 3.35 -16.33
N LEU A 204 -26.18 3.36 -15.86
CA LEU A 204 -25.76 3.88 -14.57
C LEU A 204 -25.18 5.28 -14.75
N ASP A 205 -25.67 6.23 -13.98
CA ASP A 205 -25.18 7.60 -13.96
C ASP A 205 -25.18 8.09 -12.51
N GLU A 206 -24.05 7.91 -11.86
CA GLU A 206 -23.90 8.14 -10.43
C GLU A 206 -22.90 9.24 -10.14
N GLU A 207 -23.19 9.99 -9.09
CA GLU A 207 -22.27 10.98 -8.53
C GLU A 207 -21.25 10.27 -7.62
N LEU A 208 -19.97 10.55 -7.82
CA LEU A 208 -18.88 9.97 -7.03
C LEU A 208 -18.66 10.82 -5.79
N THR A 209 -18.67 10.16 -4.63
CA THR A 209 -18.57 10.81 -3.33
C THR A 209 -17.19 10.63 -2.72
N ALA A 210 -16.97 11.20 -1.53
CA ALA A 210 -15.76 10.96 -0.75
C ALA A 210 -15.47 9.47 -0.47
N ALA A 211 -16.50 8.62 -0.42
CA ALA A 211 -16.32 7.18 -0.20
C ALA A 211 -15.66 6.49 -1.42
N ASP A 212 -15.78 7.09 -2.61
CA ASP A 212 -15.31 6.52 -3.87
C ASP A 212 -13.91 7.01 -4.27
N LYS A 213 -13.28 7.88 -3.46
CA LYS A 213 -11.97 8.50 -3.72
C LYS A 213 -10.90 7.48 -4.10
N ASP A 214 -10.75 6.43 -3.29
CA ASP A 214 -9.73 5.40 -3.49
C ASP A 214 -9.99 4.61 -4.77
N PHE A 215 -11.25 4.30 -5.06
CA PHE A 215 -11.65 3.63 -6.30
C PHE A 215 -11.31 4.48 -7.54
N VAL A 216 -11.68 5.77 -7.52
CA VAL A 216 -11.41 6.68 -8.65
C VAL A 216 -9.92 6.86 -8.86
N TYR A 217 -9.15 6.99 -7.78
CA TYR A 217 -7.70 7.08 -7.84
C TYR A 217 -7.06 5.79 -8.38
N ALA A 218 -7.49 4.64 -7.90
CA ALA A 218 -7.02 3.34 -8.39
C ALA A 218 -7.33 3.16 -9.89
N LEU A 219 -8.55 3.49 -10.34
CA LEU A 219 -8.95 3.33 -11.74
C LEU A 219 -8.17 4.28 -12.67
N SER A 220 -7.93 5.53 -12.24
CA SER A 220 -7.17 6.51 -13.03
C SER A 220 -5.67 6.18 -13.12
N HIS A 221 -5.10 5.44 -12.16
CA HIS A 221 -3.69 5.01 -12.18
C HIS A 221 -3.52 3.53 -12.53
N ALA A 222 -4.57 2.92 -13.10
CA ALA A 222 -4.56 1.52 -13.46
C ALA A 222 -3.57 1.24 -14.61
N THR A 223 -2.91 0.09 -14.56
CA THR A 223 -2.23 -0.48 -15.75
C THR A 223 -3.21 -1.30 -16.56
N TRP A 224 -4.11 -1.99 -15.88
CA TRP A 224 -5.26 -2.67 -16.47
C TRP A 224 -6.42 -2.69 -15.48
N ALA A 225 -7.62 -2.64 -16.02
CA ALA A 225 -8.84 -2.78 -15.24
C ALA A 225 -9.89 -3.58 -16.02
N ARG A 226 -10.78 -4.23 -15.28
CA ARG A 226 -12.02 -4.79 -15.82
C ARG A 226 -13.19 -4.47 -14.90
N VAL A 227 -14.37 -4.41 -15.48
CA VAL A 227 -15.63 -4.30 -14.75
C VAL A 227 -16.39 -5.62 -14.87
N VAL A 228 -17.10 -5.97 -13.80
CA VAL A 228 -18.06 -7.05 -13.74
C VAL A 228 -19.39 -6.44 -13.33
N PHE A 229 -20.34 -6.37 -14.26
CA PHE A 229 -21.72 -6.06 -13.95
C PHE A 229 -22.38 -7.32 -13.39
N ILE A 230 -22.87 -7.25 -12.16
CA ILE A 230 -23.56 -8.33 -11.47
C ILE A 230 -25.06 -8.09 -11.65
N GLY A 231 -25.73 -8.97 -12.38
CA GLY A 231 -27.16 -8.91 -12.62
C GLY A 231 -27.97 -9.70 -11.60
N ALA A 232 -29.19 -9.25 -11.32
CA ALA A 232 -30.08 -9.83 -10.32
C ALA A 232 -30.46 -11.30 -10.59
N ARG A 233 -30.28 -11.79 -11.82
CA ARG A 233 -30.66 -13.16 -12.24
C ARG A 233 -29.51 -14.18 -12.19
N GLY A 234 -28.40 -13.84 -11.53
CA GLY A 234 -27.22 -14.71 -11.43
C GLY A 234 -26.36 -14.74 -12.70
N PHE A 235 -26.65 -13.87 -13.68
CA PHE A 235 -25.79 -13.64 -14.83
C PHE A 235 -24.89 -12.43 -14.56
N SER A 236 -23.66 -12.47 -15.07
CA SER A 236 -22.74 -11.35 -14.97
C SER A 236 -22.12 -11.06 -16.32
N HIS A 237 -21.93 -9.78 -16.61
CA HIS A 237 -21.24 -9.34 -17.80
C HIS A 237 -19.88 -8.77 -17.44
N VAL A 238 -18.84 -9.23 -18.12
CA VAL A 238 -17.46 -8.79 -17.87
C VAL A 238 -16.99 -7.99 -19.07
N LYS A 239 -16.50 -6.78 -18.80
CA LYS A 239 -15.86 -5.93 -19.81
C LYS A 239 -14.47 -5.55 -19.32
N LYS A 240 -13.47 -5.75 -20.17
CA LYS A 240 -12.11 -5.26 -19.94
C LYS A 240 -11.97 -3.86 -20.53
N PHE A 241 -11.32 -2.96 -19.80
CA PHE A 241 -11.01 -1.63 -20.32
C PHE A 241 -9.82 -1.69 -21.27
N THR A 242 -9.87 -0.90 -22.34
CA THR A 242 -8.72 -0.66 -23.21
C THR A 242 -7.76 0.33 -22.56
N GLU A 243 -6.50 0.36 -23.00
CA GLU A 243 -5.51 1.31 -22.49
C GLU A 243 -5.95 2.77 -22.70
N ASP A 244 -6.62 3.06 -23.81
CA ASP A 244 -7.09 4.41 -24.11
C ASP A 244 -8.26 4.82 -23.19
N GLN A 245 -9.16 3.89 -22.85
CA GLN A 245 -10.20 4.14 -21.84
C GLN A 245 -9.59 4.46 -20.47
N ILE A 246 -8.52 3.77 -20.08
CA ILE A 246 -7.79 4.03 -18.83
C ILE A 246 -7.16 5.43 -18.84
N LYS A 247 -6.52 5.81 -19.96
CA LYS A 247 -5.96 7.17 -20.13
C LYS A 247 -7.06 8.24 -20.07
N ASP A 248 -8.24 7.96 -20.60
CA ASP A 248 -9.37 8.88 -20.56
C ASP A 248 -9.88 9.07 -19.13
N PHE A 249 -10.00 8.00 -18.32
CA PHE A 249 -10.34 8.12 -16.90
C PHE A 249 -9.35 9.01 -16.16
N TYR A 250 -8.05 8.81 -16.40
CA TYR A 250 -7.00 9.66 -15.84
C TYR A 250 -7.11 11.11 -16.29
N ALA A 251 -7.31 11.37 -17.58
CA ALA A 251 -7.37 12.72 -18.12
C ALA A 251 -8.53 13.53 -17.52
N VAL A 252 -9.72 12.92 -17.39
CA VAL A 252 -10.89 13.57 -16.78
C VAL A 252 -10.62 13.85 -15.30
N TYR A 253 -10.14 12.86 -14.55
CA TYR A 253 -9.82 13.00 -13.13
C TYR A 253 -8.77 14.11 -12.88
N ALA A 254 -7.71 14.12 -13.68
CA ALA A 254 -6.65 15.11 -13.58
C ALA A 254 -7.17 16.53 -13.89
N LEU A 255 -8.02 16.68 -14.91
CA LEU A 255 -8.61 17.97 -15.24
C LEU A 255 -9.57 18.46 -14.14
N TYR A 256 -10.36 17.56 -13.57
CA TYR A 256 -11.27 17.85 -12.45
C TYR A 256 -10.53 18.45 -11.25
N LEU A 257 -9.47 17.80 -10.78
CA LEU A 257 -8.64 18.29 -9.69
C LEU A 257 -7.93 19.62 -10.03
N LYS A 258 -7.44 19.77 -11.27
CA LYS A 258 -6.82 21.03 -11.74
C LYS A 258 -7.79 22.20 -11.81
N MET A 259 -9.10 21.95 -11.89
CA MET A 259 -10.12 22.99 -11.85
C MET A 259 -10.64 23.26 -10.43
N GLY A 260 -10.07 22.61 -9.41
CA GLY A 260 -10.43 22.79 -8.01
C GLY A 260 -11.57 21.89 -7.57
N GLY A 261 -11.86 20.82 -8.32
CA GLY A 261 -12.81 19.79 -7.94
C GLY A 261 -12.39 19.09 -6.64
N LYS A 262 -13.38 18.70 -5.84
CA LYS A 262 -13.21 18.06 -4.53
C LYS A 262 -14.28 17.00 -4.35
N PHE A 263 -13.87 15.89 -3.75
CA PHE A 263 -14.74 14.80 -3.34
C PHE A 263 -15.11 14.90 -1.86
#